data_AF-A0ABD5WIW1-F1
#
_entry.id   AF-A0ABD5WIW1-F1
#
_cell.length_a   1.000
_cell.length_b   1.000
_cell.length_c   1.000
_cell.angle_alpha   90.00
_cell.angle_beta   90.00
_cell.angle_gamma   90.00
#
_symmetry.space_group_name_H-M   'P 1'
#
loop_
_entity.id
_entity.type
_entity.pdbx_description
1 polymer ?
#
loop_
_entity_poly.entity_id
_entity_poly.type
_entity_poly.pdbx_seq_one_letter_code
_entity_poly.pdbx_strand_id
1 'polypeptide(L)'
;MNLNFADLYDRSPAERLAAYLSVPFDVAAEHVPTWKLTTHVEPAPENVESIPFLVDDLAVVRTPDARRTAARRPTAGVGDGDDFTRSTTETGEVRPVVEPGRTDSVEQAWLGDHAPVDASKATPAAFRNRLERGPDAGDIEIEVVCNDTAMGEERDLAAEVYGSRETLPFDVTVHRDLTAEQLRALLTEETAFLHYIGHIDGRGFECADGHLDAAAVESVGAEAFVLNACRSYDQGMALVEAGSVGGVVTLSDVINSGAVRVGKTMARLLNRGFPLRAALSIARNRSVVGNQYIVVGDGNVDIAQTESGIALLGRIESAGDEYEMTATTYLSADKGLGSISRPIFGEGNEFYLASGDIGPFTLSKPELVTFLTGENVPVVLNGEFSWSGDIDPAEL
;
A
#
# COMPACT_ATOMS: atom_id res chain seq x y z
N MET A 1 36.49 3.21 -14.23
CA MET A 1 37.31 3.05 -13.01
C MET A 1 37.22 1.58 -12.62
N ASN A 2 38.32 0.86 -12.40
CA ASN A 2 38.27 -0.61 -12.28
C ASN A 2 38.47 -1.03 -10.82
N LEU A 3 37.38 -1.28 -10.11
CA LEU A 3 37.42 -1.90 -8.79
C LEU A 3 37.65 -3.40 -8.97
N ASN A 4 38.61 -3.98 -8.26
CA ASN A 4 38.76 -5.42 -8.20
C ASN A 4 37.76 -5.99 -7.19
N PHE A 5 36.53 -6.29 -7.65
CA PHE A 5 35.45 -6.76 -6.77
C PHE A 5 35.79 -8.05 -6.03
N ALA A 6 36.55 -8.96 -6.67
CA ALA A 6 36.98 -10.20 -6.03
C ALA A 6 37.91 -9.94 -4.84
N ASP A 7 38.89 -9.04 -5.01
CA ASP A 7 39.80 -8.65 -3.93
C ASP A 7 39.09 -7.85 -2.84
N LEU A 8 38.16 -6.96 -3.20
CA LEU A 8 37.37 -6.19 -2.24
C LEU A 8 36.48 -7.06 -1.37
N TYR A 9 35.96 -8.18 -1.88
CA TYR A 9 35.04 -9.04 -1.14
C TYR A 9 35.64 -9.55 0.17
N ASP A 10 36.92 -9.90 0.16
CA ASP A 10 37.66 -10.42 1.31
C ASP A 10 38.20 -9.34 2.26
N ARG A 11 38.06 -8.05 1.91
CA ARG A 11 38.50 -6.93 2.75
C ARG A 11 37.50 -6.59 3.85
N SER A 12 37.99 -5.88 4.88
CA SER A 12 37.13 -5.39 5.95
C SER A 12 36.04 -4.44 5.42
N PRO A 13 34.87 -4.31 6.08
CA PRO A 13 33.83 -3.37 5.68
C PRO A 13 34.32 -1.93 5.52
N ALA A 14 35.27 -1.49 6.37
CA ALA A 14 35.85 -0.16 6.30
C ALA A 14 36.69 0.05 5.02
N GLU A 15 37.51 -0.94 4.64
CA GLU A 15 38.31 -0.87 3.41
C GLU A 15 37.44 -0.96 2.15
N ARG A 16 36.39 -1.79 2.18
CA ARG A 16 35.39 -1.87 1.12
C ARG A 16 34.69 -0.53 0.92
N LEU A 17 34.19 0.06 2.00
CA LEU A 17 33.54 1.36 1.97
C LEU A 17 34.48 2.45 1.45
N ALA A 18 35.72 2.51 1.94
CA ALA A 18 36.71 3.47 1.46
C ALA A 18 37.00 3.32 -0.04
N ALA A 19 37.07 2.08 -0.54
CA ALA A 19 37.25 1.81 -1.96
C ALA A 19 36.01 2.24 -2.78
N TYR A 20 34.80 1.94 -2.32
CA TYR A 20 33.57 2.37 -3.01
C TYR A 20 33.43 3.90 -3.04
N LEU A 21 33.72 4.58 -1.92
CA LEU A 21 33.69 6.05 -1.84
C LEU A 21 34.81 6.73 -2.63
N SER A 22 35.84 6.00 -3.08
CA SER A 22 36.86 6.53 -3.98
C SER A 22 36.36 6.71 -5.42
N VAL A 23 35.24 6.07 -5.77
CA VAL A 23 34.58 6.24 -7.07
C VAL A 23 33.83 7.58 -7.07
N PRO A 24 34.10 8.48 -8.04
CA PRO A 24 33.36 9.73 -8.17
C PRO A 24 31.86 9.47 -8.29
N PHE A 25 31.06 10.24 -7.55
CA PHE A 25 29.60 10.07 -7.54
C PHE A 25 28.98 10.13 -8.93
N ASP A 26 29.49 10.98 -9.82
CA ASP A 26 29.02 11.13 -11.20
C ASP A 26 29.05 9.81 -12.01
N VAL A 27 29.91 8.85 -11.63
CA VAL A 27 29.98 7.52 -12.27
C VAL A 27 28.82 6.62 -11.83
N ALA A 28 28.28 6.82 -10.63
CA ALA A 28 27.17 6.04 -10.09
C ALA A 28 25.84 6.78 -10.16
N ALA A 29 25.84 8.08 -10.43
CA ALA A 29 24.68 8.97 -10.32
C ALA A 29 23.47 8.49 -11.14
N GLU A 30 23.71 7.99 -12.36
CA GLU A 30 22.64 7.46 -13.23
C GLU A 30 22.09 6.10 -12.78
N HIS A 31 22.81 5.41 -11.90
CA HIS A 31 22.45 4.10 -11.37
C HIS A 31 21.94 4.17 -9.92
N VAL A 32 21.92 5.35 -9.29
CA VAL A 32 21.34 5.50 -7.96
C VAL A 32 19.83 5.26 -8.08
N PRO A 33 19.27 4.30 -7.33
CA PRO A 33 17.85 4.01 -7.43
C PRO A 33 17.04 5.17 -6.87
N THR A 34 15.81 5.32 -7.35
CA THR A 34 14.85 6.22 -6.72
C THR A 34 14.64 5.78 -5.29
N TRP A 35 14.84 6.70 -4.36
CA TRP A 35 14.77 6.39 -2.94
C TRP A 35 13.36 5.97 -2.54
N LYS A 36 13.22 4.87 -1.79
CA LYS A 36 11.92 4.31 -1.43
C LYS A 36 11.03 5.33 -0.70
N LEU A 37 11.53 5.90 0.40
CA LEU A 37 10.70 6.67 1.33
C LEU A 37 11.38 7.96 1.80
N THR A 38 10.63 9.07 1.80
CA THR A 38 10.95 10.25 2.61
C THR A 38 9.94 10.40 3.76
N THR A 39 10.42 10.55 4.99
CA THR A 39 9.58 10.77 6.16
C THR A 39 9.78 12.16 6.73
N HIS A 40 8.68 12.92 6.78
CA HIS A 40 8.59 14.22 7.41
C HIS A 40 8.30 14.02 8.90
N VAL A 41 9.24 14.38 9.76
CA VAL A 41 9.18 14.12 11.22
C VAL A 41 9.08 15.44 11.99
N GLU A 42 7.93 15.68 12.61
CA GLU A 42 7.76 16.81 13.53
C GLU A 42 8.80 16.71 14.67
N PRO A 43 9.49 17.82 15.02
CA PRO A 43 10.58 17.81 15.99
C PRO A 43 10.04 17.75 17.43
N ALA A 44 9.44 16.61 17.79
CA ALA A 44 8.90 16.30 19.11
C ALA A 44 9.66 15.11 19.74
N PRO A 45 9.90 15.11 21.07
CA PRO A 45 10.65 14.04 21.73
C PRO A 45 10.11 12.63 21.47
N GLU A 46 8.79 12.47 21.45
CA GLU A 46 8.10 11.20 21.18
C GLU A 46 8.42 10.61 19.80
N ASN A 47 8.77 11.45 18.82
CA ASN A 47 9.10 11.00 17.47
C ASN A 47 10.54 10.51 17.33
N VAL A 48 11.41 10.82 18.30
CA VAL A 48 12.83 10.41 18.28
C VAL A 48 12.95 8.89 18.36
N GLU A 49 12.05 8.24 19.10
CA GLU A 49 12.01 6.77 19.25
C GLU A 49 11.71 6.06 17.94
N SER A 50 11.08 6.74 16.97
CA SER A 50 10.75 6.19 15.66
C SER A 50 11.92 6.25 14.67
N ILE A 51 12.95 7.06 14.92
CA ILE A 51 14.06 7.28 13.99
C ILE A 51 14.81 5.98 13.65
N PRO A 52 15.12 5.06 14.60
CA PRO A 52 15.77 3.80 14.27
C PRO A 52 15.00 2.98 13.23
N PHE A 53 13.67 2.93 13.32
CA PHE A 53 12.83 2.23 12.34
C PHE A 53 12.91 2.86 10.95
N LEU A 54 12.89 4.20 10.89
CA LEU A 54 13.04 4.92 9.64
C LEU A 54 14.42 4.72 9.00
N VAL A 55 15.48 4.65 9.81
CA VAL A 55 16.85 4.42 9.35
C VAL A 55 17.05 2.97 8.89
N ASP A 56 16.41 2.01 9.54
CA ASP A 56 16.37 0.60 9.12
C ASP A 56 15.74 0.45 7.72
N ASP A 57 14.65 1.18 7.46
CA ASP A 57 14.03 1.29 6.13
C ASP A 57 14.83 2.17 5.15
N LEU A 58 16.00 2.67 5.58
CA LEU A 58 16.85 3.63 4.89
C LEU A 58 16.12 4.93 4.49
N ALA A 59 14.99 5.29 5.11
CA ALA A 59 14.21 6.46 4.73
C ALA A 59 14.99 7.78 4.84
N VAL A 60 14.74 8.72 3.93
CA VAL A 60 15.24 10.08 4.08
C VAL A 60 14.43 10.78 5.17
N VAL A 61 15.05 11.04 6.32
CA VAL A 61 14.41 11.75 7.43
C VAL A 61 14.60 13.25 7.28
N ARG A 62 13.51 14.01 7.31
CA ARG A 62 13.53 15.48 7.21
C ARG A 62 12.58 16.10 8.21
N THR A 63 12.91 17.30 8.68
CA THR A 63 11.95 18.14 9.42
C THR A 63 10.94 18.73 8.44
N PRO A 64 9.63 18.76 8.78
CA PRO A 64 8.58 19.27 7.91
C PRO A 64 8.80 20.69 7.40
N ASP A 65 8.60 20.87 6.10
CA ASP A 65 8.13 22.13 5.51
C ASP A 65 6.70 21.87 5.02
N ALA A 66 5.70 22.15 5.86
CA ALA A 66 4.32 21.75 5.62
C ALA A 66 3.33 22.89 5.82
N ARG A 67 2.31 22.93 4.97
CA ARG A 67 1.18 23.86 5.10
C ARG A 67 0.02 23.17 5.83
N ARG A 68 -0.61 23.89 6.76
CA ARG A 68 -1.84 23.44 7.42
C ARG A 68 -3.06 23.85 6.60
N THR A 69 -3.95 22.90 6.33
CA THR A 69 -5.20 23.09 5.59
C THR A 69 -6.35 22.31 6.24
N ALA A 70 -7.56 22.42 5.69
CA ALA A 70 -8.73 21.67 6.14
C ALA A 70 -8.99 20.50 5.18
N ALA A 71 -9.41 19.33 5.68
CA ALA A 71 -9.73 18.19 4.84
C ALA A 71 -10.79 18.55 3.76
N ARG A 72 -10.54 18.20 2.50
CA ARG A 72 -11.46 18.51 1.39
C ARG A 72 -12.65 17.56 1.42
N ARG A 73 -13.86 18.13 1.51
CA ARG A 73 -15.10 17.37 1.23
C ARG A 73 -15.15 17.00 -0.26
N PRO A 74 -15.67 15.81 -0.62
CA PRO A 74 -15.90 15.47 -2.02
C PRO A 74 -16.83 16.52 -2.65
N THR A 75 -16.44 17.08 -3.79
CA THR A 75 -17.37 17.83 -4.63
C THR A 75 -18.17 16.81 -5.43
N ALA A 76 -19.46 16.63 -5.11
CA ALA A 76 -20.36 15.88 -5.98
C ALA A 76 -20.34 16.56 -7.36
N GLY A 77 -19.72 15.91 -8.34
CA GLY A 77 -19.86 16.32 -9.73
C GLY A 77 -21.33 16.17 -10.10
N VAL A 78 -21.92 17.21 -10.68
CA VAL A 78 -23.27 17.16 -11.25
C VAL A 78 -23.20 16.29 -12.51
N GLY A 79 -23.18 14.98 -12.32
CA GLY A 79 -23.36 13.96 -13.34
C GLY A 79 -24.72 13.30 -13.11
N ASP A 80 -25.51 13.20 -14.16
CA ASP A 80 -26.89 12.70 -14.17
C ASP A 80 -26.95 11.19 -13.91
N GLY A 81 -26.66 10.79 -12.66
CA GLY A 81 -26.70 9.42 -12.18
C GLY A 81 -26.85 9.40 -10.67
N ASP A 82 -27.71 8.53 -10.17
CA ASP A 82 -28.18 8.35 -8.79
C ASP A 82 -27.08 7.84 -7.82
N ASP A 83 -25.87 8.41 -7.87
CA ASP A 83 -24.73 7.97 -7.06
C ASP A 83 -24.82 8.56 -5.64
N PHE A 84 -25.35 7.77 -4.72
CA PHE A 84 -25.63 8.15 -3.34
C PHE A 84 -24.32 8.40 -2.57
N THR A 85 -24.10 9.63 -2.11
CA THR A 85 -23.02 9.94 -1.16
C THR A 85 -23.35 9.34 0.21
N ARG A 86 -22.43 8.58 0.80
CA ARG A 86 -22.57 8.00 2.15
C ARG A 86 -22.55 9.08 3.24
N SER A 87 -23.66 9.79 3.40
CA SER A 87 -23.90 10.60 4.60
C SER A 87 -25.40 10.89 4.76
N THR A 88 -26.03 10.22 5.72
CA THR A 88 -27.29 10.69 6.32
C THR A 88 -26.91 11.54 7.53
N THR A 89 -26.88 12.86 7.33
CA THR A 89 -26.88 13.90 8.38
C THR A 89 -25.80 13.81 9.47
N GLU A 90 -24.73 14.61 9.35
CA GLU A 90 -24.31 15.60 10.37
C GLU A 90 -23.15 16.47 9.88
N THR A 91 -23.14 17.73 10.34
CA THR A 91 -22.11 18.73 10.08
C THR A 91 -20.83 18.39 10.84
N GLY A 92 -20.11 17.36 10.37
CA GLY A 92 -18.84 16.95 10.98
C GLY A 92 -17.80 18.07 10.94
N GLU A 93 -17.12 18.24 12.06
CA GLU A 93 -16.01 19.16 12.27
C GLU A 93 -14.91 18.86 11.24
N VAL A 94 -14.45 19.88 10.51
CA VAL A 94 -13.43 19.70 9.48
C VAL A 94 -12.08 19.54 10.16
N ARG A 95 -11.52 18.32 10.11
CA ARG A 95 -10.21 18.03 10.70
C ARG A 95 -9.11 18.87 10.04
N PRO A 96 -8.21 19.49 10.82
CA PRO A 96 -7.00 20.10 10.28
C PRO A 96 -6.09 18.99 9.73
N VAL A 97 -5.71 19.15 8.47
CA VAL A 97 -4.78 18.26 7.77
C VAL A 97 -3.50 19.02 7.45
N VAL A 98 -2.43 18.28 7.20
CA VAL A 98 -1.14 18.81 6.78
C VAL A 98 -0.83 18.34 5.38
N GLU A 99 -0.25 19.22 4.58
CA GLU A 99 0.24 18.89 3.23
C GLU A 99 1.77 19.00 3.24
N PRO A 100 2.49 17.87 3.32
CA PRO A 100 3.94 17.86 3.27
C PRO A 100 4.44 18.29 1.89
N GLY A 101 5.58 19.00 1.85
CA GLY A 101 6.23 19.33 0.59
C GLY A 101 6.60 18.07 -0.21
N ARG A 102 6.36 18.09 -1.54
CA ARG A 102 6.68 16.97 -2.43
C ARG A 102 8.18 16.64 -2.42
N THR A 103 8.49 15.36 -2.58
CA THR A 103 9.86 14.83 -2.59
C THR A 103 10.10 13.96 -3.82
N ASP A 104 11.37 13.67 -4.11
CA ASP A 104 11.78 12.79 -5.21
C ASP A 104 11.77 11.29 -4.82
N SER A 105 11.35 10.94 -3.60
CA SER A 105 11.13 9.55 -3.21
C SER A 105 9.89 8.95 -3.86
N VAL A 106 9.88 7.62 -4.02
CA VAL A 106 8.70 6.87 -4.49
C VAL A 106 7.51 7.11 -3.55
N GLU A 107 7.79 7.20 -2.25
CA GLU A 107 6.78 7.30 -1.21
C GLU A 107 7.11 8.39 -0.18
N GLN A 108 6.07 8.89 0.49
CA GLN A 108 6.21 9.85 1.59
C GLN A 108 5.37 9.46 2.81
N ALA A 109 5.92 9.74 3.99
CA ALA A 109 5.25 9.56 5.27
C ALA A 109 5.33 10.82 6.14
N TRP A 110 4.35 10.97 7.03
CA TRP A 110 4.24 12.03 8.01
C TRP A 110 4.19 11.45 9.42
N LEU A 111 5.13 11.85 10.25
CA LEU A 111 5.19 11.52 11.67
C LEU A 111 5.01 12.81 12.48
N GLY A 112 3.82 12.97 13.06
CA GLY A 112 3.35 14.16 13.76
C GLY A 112 1.88 14.06 14.12
N ASP A 113 1.28 15.08 14.72
CA ASP A 113 -0.08 14.96 15.28
C ASP A 113 -1.19 14.93 14.21
N HIS A 114 -1.01 15.71 13.16
CA HIS A 114 -2.04 15.93 12.15
C HIS A 114 -2.06 14.83 11.08
N ALA A 115 -3.25 14.62 10.50
CA ALA A 115 -3.41 13.73 9.37
C ALA A 115 -2.83 14.35 8.09
N PRO A 116 -1.98 13.64 7.33
CA PRO A 116 -1.41 14.13 6.09
C PRO A 116 -2.38 14.02 4.91
N VAL A 117 -2.19 14.90 3.93
CA VAL A 117 -2.66 14.77 2.56
C VAL A 117 -1.46 14.36 1.70
N ASP A 118 -1.64 13.38 0.81
CA ASP A 118 -0.62 12.88 -0.11
C ASP A 118 0.66 12.31 0.55
N ALA A 119 0.55 11.87 1.80
CA ALA A 119 1.54 11.04 2.49
C ALA A 119 0.84 10.04 3.41
N SER A 120 1.52 8.98 3.84
CA SER A 120 1.01 8.07 4.88
C SER A 120 1.21 8.65 6.28
N LYS A 121 0.28 8.42 7.20
CA LYS A 121 0.40 8.77 8.62
C LYS A 121 1.21 7.70 9.35
N ALA A 122 2.51 7.91 9.55
CA ALA A 122 3.32 7.06 10.39
C ALA A 122 2.98 7.27 11.88
N THR A 123 3.08 6.22 12.68
CA THR A 123 2.87 6.27 14.13
C THR A 123 3.96 5.49 14.86
N PRO A 124 4.40 5.94 16.05
CA PRO A 124 5.34 5.15 16.86
C PRO A 124 4.74 3.80 17.30
N ALA A 125 3.43 3.74 17.56
CA ALA A 125 2.72 2.51 17.93
C ALA A 125 2.88 1.42 16.86
N ALA A 126 2.65 1.76 15.60
CA ALA A 126 2.79 0.82 14.48
C ALA A 126 4.18 0.18 14.41
N PHE A 127 5.24 0.97 14.58
CA PHE A 127 6.60 0.46 14.57
C PHE A 127 6.89 -0.51 15.73
N ARG A 128 6.30 -0.28 16.90
CA ARG A 128 6.40 -1.20 18.04
C ARG A 128 5.60 -2.47 17.78
N ASN A 129 4.37 -2.35 17.30
CA ASN A 129 3.52 -3.49 16.94
C ASN A 129 4.23 -4.39 15.93
N ARG A 130 4.92 -3.81 14.93
CA ARG A 130 5.72 -4.56 13.94
C ARG A 130 6.80 -5.45 14.58
N LEU A 131 7.39 -5.04 15.70
CA LEU A 131 8.39 -5.84 16.42
C LEU A 131 7.75 -7.00 17.20
N GLU A 132 6.50 -6.84 17.61
CA GLU A 132 5.74 -7.85 18.35
C GLU A 132 5.14 -8.91 17.42
N ARG A 133 4.97 -8.58 16.14
CA ARG A 133 4.59 -9.52 15.09
C ARG A 133 5.77 -10.40 14.67
N GLY A 134 5.56 -11.72 14.68
CA GLY A 134 6.51 -12.69 14.15
C GLY A 134 6.35 -12.83 12.63
N PRO A 135 7.35 -13.36 11.90
CA PRO A 135 7.16 -13.77 10.52
C PRO A 135 6.18 -14.94 10.48
N ASP A 136 4.94 -14.68 10.04
CA ASP A 136 3.94 -15.72 9.88
C ASP A 136 4.40 -16.68 8.77
N ALA A 137 4.75 -17.90 9.18
CA ALA A 137 5.14 -18.99 8.27
C ALA A 137 3.94 -19.86 7.86
N GLY A 138 2.71 -19.37 8.07
CA GLY A 138 1.46 -20.09 7.87
C GLY A 138 0.64 -19.57 6.68
N ASP A 139 -0.51 -20.22 6.46
CA ASP A 139 -1.51 -19.74 5.50
C ASP A 139 -2.04 -18.38 6.00
N ILE A 140 -2.00 -17.36 5.14
CA ILE A 140 -2.44 -16.01 5.48
C ILE A 140 -3.96 -16.04 5.69
N GLU A 141 -4.44 -15.68 6.88
CA GLU A 141 -5.89 -15.59 7.13
C GLU A 141 -6.40 -14.19 6.79
N ILE A 142 -7.43 -14.11 5.94
CA ILE A 142 -8.09 -12.86 5.55
C ILE A 142 -9.53 -12.85 6.02
N GLU A 143 -9.86 -11.83 6.81
CA GLU A 143 -11.18 -11.64 7.40
C GLU A 143 -11.90 -10.48 6.71
N VAL A 144 -13.04 -10.78 6.07
CA VAL A 144 -13.86 -9.76 5.39
C VAL A 144 -15.16 -9.57 6.16
N VAL A 145 -15.42 -8.36 6.63
CA VAL A 145 -16.64 -8.01 7.38
C VAL A 145 -17.56 -7.14 6.54
N CYS A 146 -18.79 -7.58 6.34
CA CYS A 146 -19.84 -6.82 5.67
C CYS A 146 -20.99 -6.52 6.63
N ASN A 147 -20.96 -5.33 7.25
CA ASN A 147 -22.02 -4.85 8.15
C ASN A 147 -22.96 -3.83 7.47
N ASP A 148 -22.77 -3.54 6.19
CA ASP A 148 -23.73 -2.78 5.40
C ASP A 148 -24.81 -3.68 4.78
N THR A 149 -26.08 -3.31 5.01
CA THR A 149 -27.24 -4.02 4.45
C THR A 149 -27.65 -3.49 3.06
N ALA A 150 -27.25 -2.26 2.70
CA ALA A 150 -27.57 -1.63 1.41
C ALA A 150 -26.57 -2.01 0.29
N MET A 151 -25.46 -2.67 0.63
CA MET A 151 -24.36 -2.96 -0.30
C MET A 151 -24.42 -4.38 -0.86
N GLY A 152 -25.55 -4.75 -1.46
CA GLY A 152 -25.74 -6.05 -2.12
C GLY A 152 -24.70 -6.37 -3.19
N GLU A 153 -24.28 -5.37 -3.99
CA GLU A 153 -23.28 -5.57 -5.07
C GLU A 153 -21.84 -5.76 -4.54
N GLU A 154 -21.49 -5.13 -3.41
CA GLU A 154 -20.18 -5.34 -2.77
C GLU A 154 -20.11 -6.69 -2.02
N ARG A 155 -21.26 -7.15 -1.49
CA ARG A 155 -21.40 -8.45 -0.81
C ARG A 155 -21.03 -9.64 -1.71
N ASP A 156 -21.35 -9.58 -2.99
CA ASP A 156 -21.04 -10.64 -3.98
C ASP A 156 -19.63 -10.48 -4.56
N LEU A 157 -19.17 -9.24 -4.76
CA LEU A 157 -17.86 -8.95 -5.33
C LEU A 157 -16.70 -9.30 -4.38
N ALA A 158 -16.85 -9.09 -3.07
CA ALA A 158 -15.82 -9.50 -2.12
C ALA A 158 -15.64 -11.03 -2.11
N ALA A 159 -16.75 -11.78 -2.16
CA ALA A 159 -16.70 -13.23 -2.29
C ALA A 159 -16.11 -13.69 -3.64
N GLU A 160 -16.31 -12.94 -4.73
CA GLU A 160 -15.68 -13.20 -6.04
C GLU A 160 -14.17 -12.90 -6.04
N VAL A 161 -13.75 -11.79 -5.43
CA VAL A 161 -12.34 -11.33 -5.41
C VAL A 161 -11.47 -12.16 -4.50
N TYR A 162 -12.04 -12.61 -3.39
CA TYR A 162 -11.32 -13.35 -2.36
C TYR A 162 -11.62 -14.86 -2.37
N GLY A 163 -12.74 -15.31 -2.95
CA GLY A 163 -13.25 -16.68 -2.81
C GLY A 163 -12.88 -17.70 -3.89
N SER A 164 -12.05 -17.36 -4.89
CA SER A 164 -11.56 -18.37 -5.84
C SER A 164 -10.36 -19.14 -5.26
N ARG A 165 -10.68 -20.22 -4.52
CA ARG A 165 -9.73 -21.22 -3.98
C ARG A 165 -8.82 -21.88 -5.03
N GLU A 166 -9.09 -21.72 -6.31
CA GLU A 166 -8.27 -22.31 -7.38
C GLU A 166 -6.98 -21.53 -7.67
N THR A 167 -6.79 -20.35 -7.07
CA THR A 167 -5.71 -19.43 -7.48
C THR A 167 -4.76 -18.95 -6.39
N LEU A 168 -5.01 -19.13 -5.08
CA LEU A 168 -4.29 -18.36 -4.04
C LEU A 168 -4.00 -19.14 -2.74
N PRO A 169 -2.87 -18.87 -2.05
CA PRO A 169 -2.40 -19.59 -0.85
C PRO A 169 -2.95 -19.02 0.48
N PHE A 170 -4.26 -18.73 0.55
CA PHE A 170 -4.87 -18.20 1.77
C PHE A 170 -6.35 -18.55 1.95
N ASP A 171 -6.78 -18.56 3.20
CA ASP A 171 -8.17 -18.76 3.59
C ASP A 171 -8.86 -17.42 3.83
N VAL A 172 -10.00 -17.24 3.17
CA VAL A 172 -10.82 -16.03 3.28
C VAL A 172 -12.13 -16.38 3.95
N THR A 173 -12.38 -15.74 5.08
CA THR A 173 -13.64 -15.86 5.81
C THR A 173 -14.45 -14.59 5.64
N VAL A 174 -15.72 -14.73 5.26
CA VAL A 174 -16.64 -13.60 5.07
C VAL A 174 -17.69 -13.61 6.18
N HIS A 175 -17.65 -12.59 7.02
CA HIS A 175 -18.60 -12.32 8.08
C HIS A 175 -19.63 -11.31 7.65
N ARG A 176 -20.87 -11.48 8.11
CA ARG A 176 -21.99 -10.61 7.74
C ARG A 176 -22.80 -10.24 8.96
N ASP A 177 -23.27 -8.99 8.98
CA ASP A 177 -24.23 -8.49 9.95
C ASP A 177 -23.81 -8.80 11.41
N LEU A 178 -22.53 -8.58 11.71
CA LEU A 178 -21.95 -8.85 13.03
C LEU A 178 -22.51 -7.92 14.10
N THR A 179 -22.78 -8.45 15.28
CA THR A 179 -23.02 -7.66 16.50
C THR A 179 -21.74 -6.99 16.98
N ALA A 180 -21.86 -5.99 17.85
CA ALA A 180 -20.70 -5.32 18.44
C ALA A 180 -19.80 -6.28 19.23
N GLU A 181 -20.38 -7.31 19.87
CA GLU A 181 -19.63 -8.35 20.57
C GLU A 181 -18.88 -9.25 19.59
N GLN A 182 -19.51 -9.66 18.48
CA GLN A 182 -18.87 -10.49 17.47
C GLN A 182 -17.75 -9.76 16.73
N LEU A 183 -17.98 -8.50 16.33
CA LEU A 183 -16.95 -7.69 15.69
C LEU A 183 -15.76 -7.46 16.64
N ARG A 184 -16.02 -7.25 17.93
CA ARG A 184 -14.96 -7.12 18.93
C ARG A 184 -14.13 -8.39 19.05
N ALA A 185 -14.79 -9.56 19.09
CA ALA A 185 -14.10 -10.85 19.13
C ALA A 185 -13.22 -11.02 17.88
N LEU A 186 -13.76 -10.76 16.69
CA LEU A 186 -13.03 -10.85 15.43
C LEU A 186 -11.82 -9.89 15.38
N LEU A 187 -11.96 -8.66 15.87
CA LEU A 187 -10.84 -7.71 15.94
C LEU A 187 -9.72 -8.19 16.87
N THR A 188 -10.03 -8.99 17.88
CA THR A 188 -9.04 -9.54 18.83
C THR A 188 -8.40 -10.84 18.36
N GLU A 189 -8.99 -11.51 17.36
CA GLU A 189 -8.42 -12.71 16.76
C GLU A 189 -7.19 -12.36 15.91
N GLU A 190 -6.16 -13.22 15.96
CA GLU A 190 -4.97 -13.07 15.13
C GLU A 190 -5.36 -13.30 13.67
N THR A 191 -5.23 -12.27 12.85
CA THR A 191 -5.47 -12.34 11.41
C THR A 191 -4.43 -11.47 10.70
N ALA A 192 -3.96 -11.91 9.54
CA ALA A 192 -3.01 -11.14 8.75
C ALA A 192 -3.68 -9.88 8.18
N PHE A 193 -4.97 -9.99 7.82
CA PHE A 193 -5.66 -8.89 7.16
C PHE A 193 -7.17 -8.84 7.42
N LEU A 194 -7.65 -7.68 7.89
CA LEU A 194 -9.06 -7.39 8.05
C LEU A 194 -9.55 -6.38 7.00
N HIS A 195 -10.60 -6.73 6.26
CA HIS A 195 -11.29 -5.81 5.35
C HIS A 195 -12.70 -5.53 5.83
N TYR A 196 -12.93 -4.33 6.37
CA TYR A 196 -14.24 -3.89 6.85
C TYR A 196 -14.98 -3.09 5.78
N ILE A 197 -16.19 -3.54 5.47
CA ILE A 197 -17.16 -2.91 4.58
C ILE A 197 -18.39 -2.53 5.41
N GLY A 198 -18.59 -1.23 5.58
CA GLY A 198 -19.76 -0.71 6.27
C GLY A 198 -19.66 0.76 6.63
N HIS A 199 -20.46 1.14 7.62
CA HIS A 199 -20.49 2.49 8.14
C HIS A 199 -19.65 2.60 9.41
N ILE A 200 -18.97 3.74 9.52
CA ILE A 200 -18.25 4.19 10.71
C ILE A 200 -18.69 5.64 10.93
N ASP A 201 -19.08 5.95 12.17
CA ASP A 201 -19.40 7.31 12.60
C ASP A 201 -18.64 7.67 13.87
N GLY A 202 -18.97 8.81 14.49
CA GLY A 202 -18.30 9.28 15.72
C GLY A 202 -18.45 8.34 16.93
N ARG A 203 -19.35 7.34 16.87
CA ARG A 203 -19.55 6.30 17.91
C ARG A 203 -18.78 5.01 17.61
N GLY A 204 -18.22 4.86 16.41
CA GLY A 204 -17.46 3.70 15.99
C GLY A 204 -18.06 2.94 14.80
N PHE A 205 -17.75 1.65 14.72
CA PHE A 205 -18.20 0.71 13.69
C PHE A 205 -19.69 0.39 13.86
N GLU A 206 -20.50 0.59 12.83
CA GLU A 206 -21.90 0.17 12.84
C GLU A 206 -22.01 -1.36 12.88
N CYS A 207 -22.83 -1.85 13.81
CA CYS A 207 -23.06 -3.27 14.05
C CYS A 207 -24.56 -3.56 14.02
N ALA A 208 -24.93 -4.84 13.87
CA ALA A 208 -26.33 -5.25 13.79
C ALA A 208 -27.17 -4.87 15.02
N ASP A 209 -26.54 -4.68 16.18
CA ASP A 209 -27.15 -4.37 17.47
C ASP A 209 -26.68 -3.04 18.09
N GLY A 210 -25.91 -2.23 17.37
CA GLY A 210 -25.36 -1.00 17.94
C GLY A 210 -24.09 -0.51 17.24
N HIS A 211 -23.13 -0.04 18.04
CA HIS A 211 -21.85 0.45 17.56
C HIS A 211 -20.72 -0.14 18.40
N LEU A 212 -19.57 -0.39 17.77
CA LEU A 212 -18.34 -0.74 18.45
C LEU A 212 -17.32 0.38 18.27
N ASP A 213 -16.93 1.04 19.36
CA ASP A 213 -15.79 1.95 19.36
C ASP A 213 -14.47 1.16 19.46
N ALA A 214 -13.59 1.28 18.47
CA ALA A 214 -12.27 0.64 18.47
C ALA A 214 -11.39 1.13 19.62
N ALA A 215 -11.59 2.36 20.11
CA ALA A 215 -10.86 2.84 21.29
C ALA A 215 -11.22 2.05 22.58
N ALA A 216 -12.33 1.31 22.57
CA ALA A 216 -12.71 0.41 23.65
C ALA A 216 -12.17 -1.01 23.49
N VAL A 217 -11.44 -1.34 22.42
CA VAL A 217 -10.80 -2.64 22.19
C VAL A 217 -9.38 -2.57 22.74
N GLU A 218 -9.07 -3.38 23.76
CA GLU A 218 -7.79 -3.31 24.48
C GLU A 218 -6.61 -3.85 23.66
N SER A 219 -6.85 -4.84 22.81
CA SER A 219 -5.84 -5.49 21.98
C SER A 219 -6.47 -5.89 20.65
N VAL A 220 -5.78 -5.59 19.55
CA VAL A 220 -6.20 -5.95 18.19
C VAL A 220 -5.24 -6.99 17.62
N GLY A 221 -5.82 -8.13 17.20
CA GLY A 221 -5.09 -9.24 16.59
C GLY A 221 -4.89 -9.08 15.08
N ALA A 222 -5.68 -8.24 14.41
CA ALA A 222 -5.47 -7.93 12.99
C ALA A 222 -4.16 -7.16 12.75
N GLU A 223 -3.25 -7.72 11.96
CA GLU A 223 -1.97 -7.06 11.63
C GLU A 223 -2.18 -5.86 10.72
N ALA A 224 -2.83 -6.07 9.58
CA ALA A 224 -3.19 -5.03 8.63
C ALA A 224 -4.70 -4.93 8.44
N PHE A 225 -5.19 -3.75 8.03
CA PHE A 225 -6.61 -3.58 7.75
C PHE A 225 -6.94 -2.59 6.63
N VAL A 226 -8.13 -2.71 6.05
CA VAL A 226 -8.77 -1.69 5.21
C VAL A 226 -10.16 -1.38 5.75
N LEU A 227 -10.40 -0.11 6.08
CA LEU A 227 -11.71 0.38 6.50
C LEU A 227 -12.39 1.11 5.34
N ASN A 228 -13.19 0.39 4.55
CA ASN A 228 -13.99 0.93 3.46
C ASN A 228 -15.27 1.63 3.94
N ALA A 229 -15.11 2.42 5.00
CA ALA A 229 -16.14 3.23 5.63
C ALA A 229 -15.78 4.71 5.53
N CYS A 230 -16.77 5.59 5.65
CA CYS A 230 -16.55 7.04 5.65
C CYS A 230 -15.93 7.50 6.97
N ARG A 231 -15.03 8.49 6.91
CA ARG A 231 -14.39 9.11 8.09
C ARG A 231 -13.79 8.10 9.07
N SER A 232 -13.17 7.05 8.55
CA SER A 232 -12.65 5.94 9.35
C SER A 232 -11.31 6.22 10.04
N TYR A 233 -10.75 7.42 9.89
CA TYR A 233 -9.43 7.79 10.42
C TYR A 233 -9.25 7.53 11.91
N ASP A 234 -10.14 8.05 12.76
CA ASP A 234 -9.97 7.94 14.22
C ASP A 234 -10.06 6.50 14.71
N GLN A 235 -11.00 5.74 14.13
CA GLN A 235 -11.20 4.34 14.45
C GLN A 235 -10.02 3.49 13.96
N GLY A 236 -9.47 3.75 12.77
CA GLY A 236 -8.27 3.07 12.32
C GLY A 236 -7.01 3.43 13.11
N MET A 237 -6.87 4.69 13.54
CA MET A 237 -5.80 5.07 14.47
C MET A 237 -5.92 4.32 15.80
N ALA A 238 -7.14 4.15 16.33
CA ALA A 238 -7.37 3.35 17.53
C ALA A 238 -6.98 1.87 17.35
N LEU A 239 -7.25 1.27 16.17
CA LEU A 239 -6.78 -0.09 15.86
C LEU A 239 -5.25 -0.20 15.86
N VAL A 240 -4.55 0.81 15.31
CA VAL A 240 -3.08 0.86 15.34
C VAL A 240 -2.55 1.03 16.76
N GLU A 241 -3.15 1.90 17.57
CA GLU A 241 -2.75 2.05 18.98
C GLU A 241 -3.01 0.77 19.80
N ALA A 242 -3.98 -0.05 19.40
CA ALA A 242 -4.35 -1.30 20.07
C ALA A 242 -3.62 -2.56 19.55
N GLY A 243 -2.81 -2.49 18.49
CA GLY A 243 -1.95 -3.61 18.07
C GLY A 243 -1.82 -3.87 16.56
N SER A 244 -2.57 -3.18 15.71
CA SER A 244 -2.37 -3.28 14.25
C SER A 244 -1.08 -2.58 13.81
N VAL A 245 -0.38 -3.15 12.84
CA VAL A 245 0.85 -2.57 12.26
C VAL A 245 0.51 -1.43 11.30
N GLY A 246 -0.52 -1.60 10.47
CA GLY A 246 -0.90 -0.57 9.51
C GLY A 246 -2.30 -0.76 8.95
N GLY A 247 -2.86 0.29 8.38
CA GLY A 247 -4.15 0.15 7.74
C GLY A 247 -4.50 1.30 6.82
N VAL A 248 -5.56 1.09 6.03
CA VAL A 248 -6.09 2.09 5.11
C VAL A 248 -7.41 2.62 5.65
N VAL A 249 -7.50 3.94 5.71
CA VAL A 249 -8.65 4.67 6.25
C VAL A 249 -9.06 5.80 5.32
N THR A 250 -10.23 6.38 5.57
CA THR A 250 -10.73 7.55 4.86
C THR A 250 -10.75 8.79 5.76
N LEU A 251 -10.34 9.94 5.23
CA LEU A 251 -10.38 11.22 5.94
C LEU A 251 -11.75 11.90 5.85
N SER A 252 -12.51 11.61 4.79
CA SER A 252 -13.82 12.19 4.56
C SER A 252 -14.80 11.14 4.05
N ASP A 253 -16.00 11.61 3.71
CA ASP A 253 -17.02 10.79 3.07
C ASP A 253 -16.51 10.30 1.70
N VAL A 254 -16.91 9.08 1.32
CA VAL A 254 -16.50 8.41 0.09
C VAL A 254 -17.73 7.85 -0.61
N ILE A 255 -17.79 8.03 -1.94
CA ILE A 255 -18.87 7.53 -2.80
C ILE A 255 -18.76 6.01 -2.94
N ASN A 256 -19.90 5.32 -2.91
CA ASN A 256 -19.95 3.87 -2.78
C ASN A 256 -19.24 3.14 -3.93
N SER A 257 -19.58 3.50 -5.17
CA SER A 257 -19.03 2.92 -6.40
C SER A 257 -17.48 3.03 -6.49
N GLY A 258 -16.93 4.11 -5.94
CA GLY A 258 -15.50 4.37 -5.90
C GLY A 258 -14.74 3.57 -4.82
N ALA A 259 -15.39 3.28 -3.69
CA ALA A 259 -14.81 2.50 -2.60
C ALA A 259 -14.62 1.03 -2.99
N VAL A 260 -15.62 0.44 -3.65
CA VAL A 260 -15.58 -0.93 -4.17
C VAL A 260 -14.32 -1.19 -5.01
N ARG A 261 -14.06 -0.28 -5.96
CA ARG A 261 -12.96 -0.39 -6.92
C ARG A 261 -11.60 -0.28 -6.24
N VAL A 262 -11.48 0.64 -5.28
CA VAL A 262 -10.27 0.82 -4.47
C VAL A 262 -10.03 -0.45 -3.65
N GLY A 263 -11.04 -0.94 -2.92
CA GLY A 263 -10.96 -2.18 -2.14
C GLY A 263 -10.54 -3.40 -2.97
N LYS A 264 -11.19 -3.65 -4.11
CA LYS A 264 -10.85 -4.76 -5.02
C LYS A 264 -9.43 -4.66 -5.57
N THR A 265 -8.98 -3.45 -5.91
CA THR A 265 -7.61 -3.25 -6.42
C THR A 265 -6.58 -3.44 -5.31
N MET A 266 -6.82 -2.88 -4.13
CA MET A 266 -5.99 -3.05 -2.93
C MET A 266 -5.81 -4.52 -2.60
N ALA A 267 -6.91 -5.26 -2.48
CA ALA A 267 -6.92 -6.69 -2.20
C ALA A 267 -6.00 -7.48 -3.14
N ARG A 268 -6.18 -7.26 -4.45
CA ARG A 268 -5.39 -7.94 -5.49
C ARG A 268 -3.92 -7.55 -5.46
N LEU A 269 -3.58 -6.29 -5.13
CA LEU A 269 -2.18 -5.83 -5.04
C LEU A 269 -1.48 -6.36 -3.78
N LEU A 270 -2.15 -6.30 -2.63
CA LEU A 270 -1.62 -6.83 -1.37
C LEU A 270 -1.33 -8.34 -1.49
N ASN A 271 -2.24 -9.07 -2.15
CA ASN A 271 -2.05 -10.47 -2.53
C ASN A 271 -0.80 -10.70 -3.41
N ARG A 272 -0.41 -9.73 -4.23
CA ARG A 272 0.78 -9.80 -5.09
C ARG A 272 2.05 -9.29 -4.40
N GLY A 273 2.02 -9.18 -3.08
CA GLY A 273 3.14 -8.72 -2.26
C GLY A 273 3.47 -7.25 -2.42
N PHE A 274 2.52 -6.44 -2.90
CA PHE A 274 2.69 -5.00 -2.81
C PHE A 274 2.55 -4.56 -1.35
N PRO A 275 3.48 -3.73 -0.84
CA PRO A 275 3.31 -3.06 0.44
C PRO A 275 2.02 -2.24 0.47
N LEU A 276 1.44 -2.08 1.65
CA LEU A 276 0.18 -1.36 1.86
C LEU A 276 0.16 0.03 1.19
N ARG A 277 1.27 0.77 1.29
CA ARG A 277 1.41 2.11 0.71
C ARG A 277 1.44 2.09 -0.82
N ALA A 278 2.21 1.16 -1.41
CA ALA A 278 2.28 0.98 -2.85
C ALA A 278 0.93 0.55 -3.44
N ALA A 279 0.28 -0.41 -2.78
CA ALA A 279 -1.06 -0.87 -3.15
C ALA A 279 -2.05 0.31 -3.19
N LEU A 280 -2.02 1.18 -2.17
CA LEU A 280 -2.92 2.33 -2.10
C LEU A 280 -2.62 3.36 -3.17
N SER A 281 -1.33 3.67 -3.40
CA SER A 281 -0.92 4.60 -4.45
C SER A 281 -1.46 4.19 -5.82
N ILE A 282 -1.35 2.92 -6.17
CA ILE A 282 -1.87 2.36 -7.43
C ILE A 282 -3.41 2.39 -7.44
N ALA A 283 -4.06 1.94 -6.37
CA ALA A 283 -5.53 1.88 -6.29
C ALA A 283 -6.19 3.27 -6.35
N ARG A 284 -5.59 4.29 -5.72
CA ARG A 284 -6.10 5.67 -5.69
C ARG A 284 -6.15 6.30 -7.08
N ASN A 285 -5.18 6.03 -7.94
CA ASN A 285 -5.13 6.58 -9.30
C ASN A 285 -6.27 6.06 -10.21
N ARG A 286 -7.01 5.03 -9.78
CA ARG A 286 -8.12 4.44 -10.53
C ARG A 286 -9.49 5.00 -10.17
N SER A 287 -9.57 5.91 -9.20
CA SER A 287 -10.84 6.38 -8.65
C SER A 287 -10.80 7.85 -8.27
N VAL A 288 -11.85 8.60 -8.62
CA VAL A 288 -11.98 10.04 -8.28
C VAL A 288 -11.98 10.26 -6.76
N VAL A 289 -12.40 9.26 -5.99
CA VAL A 289 -12.41 9.29 -4.52
C VAL A 289 -11.09 8.81 -3.88
N GLY A 290 -10.10 8.42 -4.68
CA GLY A 290 -8.83 7.90 -4.18
C GLY A 290 -8.15 8.87 -3.20
N ASN A 291 -8.26 10.18 -3.43
CA ASN A 291 -7.64 11.20 -2.57
C ASN A 291 -8.18 11.28 -1.15
N GLN A 292 -9.25 10.55 -0.84
CA GLN A 292 -9.79 10.46 0.52
C GLN A 292 -9.17 9.34 1.34
N TYR A 293 -8.49 8.39 0.69
CA TYR A 293 -7.83 7.28 1.34
C TYR A 293 -6.40 7.63 1.73
N ILE A 294 -6.03 7.28 2.96
CA ILE A 294 -4.65 7.37 3.44
C ILE A 294 -4.27 6.09 4.16
N VAL A 295 -2.96 5.80 4.17
CA VAL A 295 -2.40 4.77 5.05
C VAL A 295 -2.14 5.39 6.43
N VAL A 296 -2.50 4.68 7.49
CA VAL A 296 -2.13 4.95 8.89
C VAL A 296 -1.25 3.81 9.43
N GLY A 297 -0.36 4.13 10.36
CA GLY A 297 0.63 3.19 10.89
C GLY A 297 1.82 2.99 9.96
N ASP A 298 2.35 1.77 9.91
CA ASP A 298 3.47 1.43 9.03
C ASP A 298 2.96 0.96 7.66
N GLY A 299 3.16 1.80 6.65
CA GLY A 299 2.79 1.49 5.27
C GLY A 299 3.72 0.52 4.55
N ASN A 300 4.81 0.07 5.18
CA ASN A 300 5.68 -0.98 4.65
C ASN A 300 5.14 -2.39 4.90
N VAL A 301 4.08 -2.54 5.70
CA VAL A 301 3.45 -3.84 5.95
C VAL A 301 3.03 -4.50 4.65
N ASP A 302 3.47 -5.74 4.48
CA ASP A 302 3.15 -6.64 3.38
C ASP A 302 2.43 -7.87 3.95
N ILE A 303 1.28 -8.21 3.35
CA ILE A 303 0.40 -9.28 3.84
C ILE A 303 0.76 -10.63 3.19
N ALA A 304 1.27 -10.58 1.96
CA ALA A 304 1.65 -11.75 1.19
C ALA A 304 3.01 -11.54 0.55
N GLN A 305 3.70 -12.64 0.24
CA GLN A 305 4.95 -12.60 -0.51
C GLN A 305 4.70 -13.07 -1.94
N THR A 306 5.21 -12.31 -2.93
CA THR A 306 5.27 -12.79 -4.32
C THR A 306 6.41 -13.79 -4.47
N GLU A 307 6.23 -14.82 -5.30
CA GLU A 307 7.29 -15.81 -5.61
C GLU A 307 8.57 -15.14 -6.14
N SER A 308 8.43 -14.03 -6.86
CA SER A 308 9.55 -13.25 -7.40
C SER A 308 10.31 -12.44 -6.34
N GLY A 309 9.74 -12.31 -5.13
CA GLY A 309 10.24 -11.49 -4.03
C GLY A 309 10.10 -9.98 -4.20
N ILE A 310 9.74 -9.47 -5.39
CA ILE A 310 9.64 -8.03 -5.66
C ILE A 310 8.35 -7.73 -6.41
N ALA A 311 7.46 -6.94 -5.82
CA ALA A 311 6.25 -6.48 -6.47
C ALA A 311 6.55 -5.57 -7.67
N LEU A 312 5.84 -5.76 -8.78
CA LEU A 312 6.10 -5.08 -10.05
C LEU A 312 4.83 -4.61 -10.75
N LEU A 313 4.85 -3.36 -11.23
CA LEU A 313 3.85 -2.77 -12.13
C LEU A 313 4.48 -2.54 -13.50
N GLY A 314 3.96 -3.17 -14.54
CA GLY A 314 4.44 -2.99 -15.92
C GLY A 314 3.70 -1.85 -16.63
N ARG A 315 4.38 -0.78 -17.03
CA ARG A 315 3.83 0.24 -17.94
C ARG A 315 4.28 -0.07 -19.36
N ILE A 316 3.32 -0.26 -20.27
CA ILE A 316 3.56 -0.73 -21.63
C ILE A 316 2.92 0.26 -22.60
N GLU A 317 3.71 0.75 -23.55
CA GLU A 317 3.26 1.58 -24.66
C GLU A 317 3.51 0.88 -25.99
N SER A 318 2.50 0.87 -26.87
CA SER A 318 2.66 0.35 -28.23
C SER A 318 3.51 1.30 -29.07
N ALA A 319 4.59 0.79 -29.65
CA ALA A 319 5.57 1.54 -30.45
C ALA A 319 5.76 0.89 -31.83
N GLY A 320 4.76 1.04 -32.72
CA GLY A 320 4.80 0.43 -34.05
C GLY A 320 4.59 -1.09 -33.97
N ASP A 321 5.59 -1.86 -34.38
CA ASP A 321 5.57 -3.33 -34.33
C ASP A 321 6.18 -3.89 -33.01
N GLU A 322 6.63 -3.00 -32.12
CA GLU A 322 7.26 -3.32 -30.83
C GLU A 322 6.51 -2.64 -29.68
N TYR A 323 6.91 -2.95 -28.46
CA TYR A 323 6.35 -2.36 -27.24
C TYR A 323 7.47 -1.81 -26.37
N GLU A 324 7.26 -0.61 -25.83
CA GLU A 324 8.14 -0.04 -24.83
C GLU A 324 7.59 -0.35 -23.44
N MET A 325 8.38 -1.03 -22.62
CA MET A 325 8.00 -1.41 -21.27
C MET A 325 8.89 -0.73 -20.23
N THR A 326 8.30 -0.05 -19.27
CA THR A 326 8.97 0.37 -18.02
C THR A 326 8.37 -0.41 -16.87
N ALA A 327 9.20 -1.08 -16.06
CA ALA A 327 8.73 -1.76 -14.86
C ALA A 327 8.99 -0.89 -13.63
N THR A 328 7.96 -0.61 -12.85
CA THR A 328 8.10 0.02 -11.54
C THR A 328 8.13 -1.07 -10.47
N THR A 329 9.22 -1.14 -9.70
CA THR A 329 9.43 -2.13 -8.64
C THR A 329 9.17 -1.54 -7.26
N TYR A 330 8.51 -2.31 -6.40
CA TYR A 330 8.14 -1.93 -5.04
C TYR A 330 8.75 -2.91 -4.03
N LEU A 331 9.35 -2.36 -2.99
CA LEU A 331 10.07 -3.13 -1.97
C LEU A 331 9.20 -3.42 -0.75
N SER A 332 9.06 -4.70 -0.41
CA SER A 332 8.46 -5.25 0.81
C SER A 332 9.35 -5.05 2.04
N ALA A 333 8.88 -5.52 3.21
CA ALA A 333 9.70 -5.52 4.43
C ALA A 333 10.83 -6.56 4.36
N ASP A 334 10.63 -7.69 3.68
CA ASP A 334 11.62 -8.76 3.57
C ASP A 334 12.72 -8.46 2.52
N LYS A 335 12.44 -7.59 1.54
CA LYS A 335 13.40 -7.11 0.53
C LYS A 335 13.67 -5.62 0.69
N GLY A 336 14.75 -5.30 1.40
CA GLY A 336 15.19 -3.91 1.60
C GLY A 336 15.81 -3.26 0.36
N LEU A 337 16.07 -1.95 0.48
CA LEU A 337 16.83 -1.16 -0.49
C LEU A 337 18.20 -1.79 -0.76
N GLY A 338 18.58 -1.89 -2.04
CA GLY A 338 19.78 -2.59 -2.50
C GLY A 338 19.52 -4.03 -2.98
N SER A 339 18.27 -4.51 -2.89
CA SER A 339 17.83 -5.71 -3.59
C SER A 339 18.06 -5.57 -5.10
N ILE A 340 18.34 -6.70 -5.76
CA ILE A 340 18.56 -6.73 -7.21
C ILE A 340 17.48 -7.55 -7.89
N SER A 341 17.03 -7.08 -9.05
CA SER A 341 16.10 -7.77 -9.93
C SER A 341 16.79 -8.09 -11.25
N ARG A 342 16.41 -9.23 -11.84
CA ARG A 342 16.80 -9.61 -13.19
C ARG A 342 15.55 -9.91 -14.01
N PRO A 343 15.08 -8.96 -14.83
CA PRO A 343 13.97 -9.19 -15.74
C PRO A 343 14.24 -10.40 -16.65
N ILE A 344 13.18 -11.15 -16.98
CA ILE A 344 13.25 -12.29 -17.91
C ILE A 344 13.27 -11.86 -19.39
N PHE A 345 13.22 -10.54 -19.63
CA PHE A 345 13.18 -9.88 -20.92
C PHE A 345 14.26 -8.78 -20.97
N GLY A 346 14.59 -8.29 -22.17
CA GLY A 346 15.71 -7.37 -22.37
C GLY A 346 17.07 -8.08 -22.45
N GLU A 347 18.16 -7.38 -22.21
CA GLU A 347 19.51 -7.96 -22.25
C GLU A 347 19.68 -8.94 -21.07
N GLY A 348 19.53 -10.25 -21.34
CA GLY A 348 19.37 -11.32 -20.35
C GLY A 348 20.51 -11.55 -19.33
N ASN A 349 21.52 -10.68 -19.28
CA ASN A 349 22.62 -10.72 -18.30
C ASN A 349 22.73 -9.46 -17.42
N GLU A 350 21.81 -8.51 -17.52
CA GLU A 350 21.86 -7.28 -16.72
C GLU A 350 21.10 -7.43 -15.39
N PHE A 351 21.65 -6.84 -14.33
CA PHE A 351 21.01 -6.73 -13.03
C PHE A 351 20.59 -5.28 -12.80
N TYR A 352 19.39 -5.10 -12.27
CA TYR A 352 18.85 -3.78 -11.94
C TYR A 352 18.64 -3.69 -10.42
N LEU A 353 18.85 -2.51 -9.85
CA LEU A 353 18.49 -2.28 -8.45
C LEU A 353 16.97 -2.21 -8.33
N ALA A 354 16.43 -2.95 -7.37
CA ALA A 354 15.02 -2.95 -7.05
C ALA A 354 14.71 -1.74 -6.16
N SER A 355 14.08 -0.73 -6.75
CA SER A 355 13.28 0.35 -6.15
C SER A 355 13.03 1.41 -7.23
N GLY A 356 11.77 1.58 -7.62
CA GLY A 356 11.38 2.52 -8.66
C GLY A 356 11.45 1.93 -10.06
N ASP A 357 11.63 2.80 -11.05
CA ASP A 357 11.54 2.45 -12.46
C ASP A 357 12.82 1.76 -12.97
N ILE A 358 12.63 0.66 -13.68
CA ILE A 358 13.66 -0.07 -14.43
C ILE A 358 13.26 -0.13 -15.91
N GLY A 359 14.25 0.03 -16.80
CA GLY A 359 14.05 0.19 -18.23
C GLY A 359 14.25 1.65 -18.70
N PRO A 360 13.64 2.06 -19.84
CA PRO A 360 12.69 1.29 -20.65
C PRO A 360 13.32 0.09 -21.35
N PHE A 361 12.51 -0.93 -21.62
CA PHE A 361 12.84 -2.12 -22.40
C PHE A 361 12.05 -2.12 -23.69
N THR A 362 12.70 -2.37 -24.81
CA THR A 362 12.02 -2.63 -26.09
C THR A 362 11.72 -4.12 -26.18
N LEU A 363 10.44 -4.46 -26.30
CA LEU A 363 9.95 -5.84 -26.35
C LEU A 363 9.34 -6.14 -27.70
N SER A 364 9.69 -7.29 -28.25
CA SER A 364 8.93 -7.92 -29.33
C SER A 364 7.60 -8.48 -28.79
N LYS A 365 6.62 -8.70 -29.67
CA LYS A 365 5.33 -9.33 -29.28
C LYS A 365 5.52 -10.66 -28.51
N PRO A 366 6.39 -11.60 -28.93
CA PRO A 366 6.63 -12.83 -28.16
C PRO A 366 7.17 -12.60 -26.74
N GLU A 367 8.04 -11.61 -26.55
CA GLU A 367 8.59 -11.27 -25.22
C GLU A 367 7.51 -10.66 -24.33
N LEU A 368 6.68 -9.76 -24.89
CA LEU A 368 5.55 -9.20 -24.16
C LEU A 368 4.56 -10.29 -23.73
N VAL A 369 4.21 -11.23 -24.62
CA VAL A 369 3.33 -12.35 -24.27
C VAL A 369 3.96 -13.23 -23.19
N THR A 370 5.27 -13.47 -23.24
CA THR A 370 5.97 -14.22 -22.19
C THR A 370 5.87 -13.51 -20.83
N PHE A 371 6.04 -12.19 -20.80
CA PHE A 371 5.85 -11.39 -19.59
C PHE A 371 4.40 -11.48 -19.06
N LEU A 372 3.41 -11.25 -19.93
CA LEU A 372 2.00 -11.20 -19.52
C LEU A 372 1.46 -12.54 -19.01
N THR A 373 1.95 -13.65 -19.57
CA THR A 373 1.54 -15.01 -19.22
C THR A 373 2.34 -15.63 -18.07
N GLY A 374 3.48 -15.04 -17.70
CA GLY A 374 4.37 -15.59 -16.68
C GLY A 374 3.78 -15.51 -15.27
N GLU A 375 3.34 -14.31 -14.87
CA GLU A 375 2.64 -14.09 -13.61
C GLU A 375 1.50 -13.08 -13.86
N ASN A 376 0.38 -13.23 -13.15
CA ASN A 376 -0.73 -12.26 -13.22
C ASN A 376 -0.38 -10.98 -12.43
N VAL A 377 0.30 -10.05 -13.09
CA VAL A 377 0.80 -8.79 -12.54
C VAL A 377 -0.07 -7.61 -12.99
N PRO A 378 -0.12 -6.52 -12.20
CA PRO A 378 -0.77 -5.31 -12.66
C PRO A 378 0.02 -4.67 -13.82
N VAL A 379 -0.70 -4.18 -14.82
CA VAL A 379 -0.11 -3.53 -16.00
C VAL A 379 -0.90 -2.28 -16.38
N VAL A 380 -0.20 -1.28 -16.91
CA VAL A 380 -0.78 -0.09 -17.54
C VAL A 380 -0.44 -0.16 -19.01
N LEU A 381 -1.37 -0.64 -19.83
CA LEU A 381 -1.23 -0.76 -21.28
C LEU A 381 -1.86 0.46 -21.95
N ASN A 382 -1.06 1.25 -22.68
CA ASN A 382 -1.52 2.46 -23.38
C ASN A 382 -2.32 3.42 -22.49
N GLY A 383 -1.93 3.54 -21.23
CA GLY A 383 -2.58 4.39 -20.22
C GLY A 383 -3.74 3.73 -19.46
N GLU A 384 -4.16 2.52 -19.83
CA GLU A 384 -5.25 1.80 -19.18
C GLU A 384 -4.73 0.72 -18.22
N PHE A 385 -5.15 0.79 -16.96
CA PHE A 385 -4.80 -0.23 -15.97
C PHE A 385 -5.61 -1.52 -16.20
N SER A 386 -4.90 -2.62 -16.38
CA SER A 386 -5.44 -3.98 -16.44
C SER A 386 -4.56 -4.93 -15.63
N TRP A 387 -4.96 -6.19 -15.55
CA TRP A 387 -4.14 -7.27 -15.04
C TRP A 387 -3.68 -8.13 -16.20
N SER A 388 -2.45 -8.60 -16.17
CA SER A 388 -1.88 -9.30 -17.32
C SER A 388 -2.67 -10.56 -17.71
N GLY A 389 -3.26 -11.26 -16.74
CA GLY A 389 -4.14 -12.41 -17.00
C GLY A 389 -5.50 -12.06 -17.63
N ASP A 390 -5.91 -10.79 -17.58
CA ASP A 390 -7.16 -10.29 -18.17
C ASP A 390 -6.93 -9.76 -19.61
N ILE A 391 -5.67 -9.74 -20.11
CA ILE A 391 -5.32 -9.28 -21.46
C ILE A 391 -5.23 -10.48 -22.40
N ASP A 392 -5.95 -10.43 -23.52
CA ASP A 392 -5.81 -11.44 -24.58
C ASP A 392 -4.56 -11.16 -25.43
N PRO A 393 -3.56 -12.06 -25.45
CA PRO A 393 -2.38 -11.93 -26.32
C PRO A 393 -2.69 -11.76 -27.82
N ALA A 394 -3.86 -12.20 -28.27
CA ALA A 394 -4.30 -12.06 -29.66
C ALA A 394 -4.70 -10.63 -30.02
N GLU A 395 -5.10 -9.82 -29.04
CA GLU A 395 -5.55 -8.43 -29.22
C GLU A 395 -4.41 -7.40 -29.16
N LEU A 396 -3.20 -7.85 -28.82
CA LEU A 396 -1.99 -7.02 -28.71
C LEU A 396 -1.39 -6.59 -30.05
#